data_AF-A0A7X9P9A4-F1
#
_entry.id   AF-A0A7X9P9A4-F1
#
_cell.length_a   1.000
_cell.length_b   1.000
_cell.length_c   1.000
_cell.angle_alpha   90.00
_cell.angle_beta   90.00
_cell.angle_gamma   90.00
#
_symmetry.space_group_name_H-M   'P 1'
#
loop_
_entity.id
_entity.type
_entity.pdbx_description
1 polymer ?
#
loop_
_entity_poly.entity_id
_entity_poly.type
_entity_poly.pdbx_seq_one_letter_code
_entity_poly.pdbx_strand_id
1 'polypeptide(L)'
;MELGEPSWLRPSVPPTGRVALDLLDLELFAARSRQLVEAIDTGDPTRVAQRAGLPDELSTGIGFLLEVYRGRRRKIMQAPAILHPLRVATVVQRIAKPVPPGAQAAALFHDYVEDTDERADAGFFQGLGIDHAADVAAWVDHLTRRGDESYVAHIARVCRNSTAVVLKAADVIDNLLDLRAAPESAEDESDLRQAFARAAVSPTRRDDHPPTPRIRGEARLYAVWKCFALINLAHRSALSPFPGEDTCRRAGLRECLRIAIHLVRYHIDEHERAKLLEQHARYCKSPDLKRITPPRPGHAGPDGLSLLMARRSEHKGSLESFYADKSAMLLSTLALLEIFARFRDPQFHVAGLETM
;
A
#
# COMPACT_ATOMS: atom_id res chain seq x y z
N MET A 1 -33.02 -9.95 -14.94
CA MET A 1 -31.57 -9.96 -15.21
C MET A 1 -30.88 -10.09 -13.86
N GLU A 2 -30.46 -11.29 -13.48
CA GLU A 2 -29.84 -11.52 -12.16
C GLU A 2 -28.57 -10.66 -12.04
N LEU A 3 -28.56 -9.77 -11.05
CA LEU A 3 -27.38 -9.00 -10.67
C LEU A 3 -26.39 -9.95 -10.00
N GLY A 4 -25.67 -10.75 -10.80
CA GLY A 4 -24.57 -11.60 -10.30
C GLY A 4 -23.63 -10.82 -9.39
N GLU A 5 -23.31 -11.42 -8.24
CA GLU A 5 -22.61 -10.79 -7.13
C GLU A 5 -21.16 -10.37 -7.48
N PRO A 6 -20.68 -9.21 -6.99
CA PRO A 6 -19.27 -8.80 -7.06
C PRO A 6 -18.30 -9.92 -6.66
N SER A 7 -17.16 -10.00 -7.35
CA SER A 7 -16.20 -11.11 -7.18
C SER A 7 -15.63 -11.17 -5.77
N TRP A 8 -15.48 -10.02 -5.13
CA TRP A 8 -14.97 -9.88 -3.77
C TRP A 8 -16.00 -10.30 -2.69
N LEU A 9 -17.29 -10.42 -3.00
CA LEU A 9 -18.26 -10.93 -2.01
C LEU A 9 -18.13 -12.45 -1.79
N ARG A 10 -17.49 -13.16 -2.72
CA ARG A 10 -17.26 -14.59 -2.60
C ARG A 10 -16.13 -14.86 -1.60
N PRO A 11 -16.27 -15.85 -0.69
CA PRO A 11 -15.20 -16.22 0.22
C PRO A 11 -13.95 -16.63 -0.57
N SER A 12 -12.80 -16.14 -0.13
CA SER A 12 -11.50 -16.51 -0.68
C SER A 12 -11.22 -17.98 -0.38
N VAL A 13 -11.11 -18.82 -1.42
CA VAL A 13 -10.44 -20.12 -1.29
C VAL A 13 -9.02 -19.84 -0.76
N PRO A 14 -8.59 -20.43 0.37
CA PRO A 14 -7.25 -20.23 0.88
C PRO A 14 -6.24 -20.81 -0.12
N PRO A 15 -5.11 -20.15 -0.40
CA PRO A 15 -4.09 -20.74 -1.23
C PRO A 15 -3.62 -22.05 -0.58
N THR A 16 -3.67 -23.14 -1.34
CA THR A 16 -3.07 -24.42 -0.93
C THR A 16 -1.54 -24.28 -0.96
N GLY A 17 -0.94 -23.99 0.19
CA GLY A 17 0.52 -23.96 0.33
C GLY A 17 1.00 -23.09 1.48
N ARG A 18 2.12 -23.48 2.10
CA ARG A 18 2.83 -22.80 3.21
C ARG A 18 3.43 -21.41 2.85
N VAL A 19 2.86 -20.69 1.89
CA VAL A 19 3.33 -19.36 1.42
C VAL A 19 2.38 -18.24 1.88
N ALA A 20 1.60 -18.48 2.94
CA ALA A 20 0.99 -17.41 3.72
C ALA A 20 2.05 -16.90 4.70
N LEU A 21 2.82 -15.89 4.30
CA LEU A 21 3.29 -14.93 5.31
C LEU A 21 2.04 -14.29 5.84
N ASP A 22 1.61 -14.76 7.00
CA ASP A 22 0.33 -14.35 7.52
C ASP A 22 0.36 -12.83 7.63
N LEU A 23 -0.61 -12.17 7.02
CA LEU A 23 -0.76 -10.73 7.18
C LEU A 23 -0.92 -10.41 8.68
N LEU A 24 -1.39 -11.40 9.46
CA LEU A 24 -1.35 -11.46 10.90
C LEU A 24 0.07 -11.37 11.49
N ASP A 25 1.07 -12.07 10.94
CA ASP A 25 2.47 -12.00 11.39
C ASP A 25 3.08 -10.62 11.15
N LEU A 26 2.71 -9.97 10.04
CA LEU A 26 3.13 -8.60 9.73
C LEU A 26 2.39 -7.56 10.59
N GLU A 27 1.13 -7.81 10.92
CA GLU A 27 0.38 -7.00 11.87
C GLU A 27 0.90 -7.17 13.31
N LEU A 28 1.29 -8.39 13.69
CA LEU A 28 1.99 -8.68 14.95
C LEU A 28 3.38 -8.03 14.98
N PHE A 29 4.07 -7.95 13.83
CA PHE A 29 5.32 -7.21 13.72
C PHE A 29 5.12 -5.70 13.88
N ALA A 30 4.10 -5.13 13.23
CA ALA A 30 3.70 -3.74 13.45
C ALA A 30 3.29 -3.50 14.92
N ALA A 31 2.64 -4.46 15.57
CA ALA A 31 2.32 -4.41 17.00
C ALA A 31 3.58 -4.47 17.91
N ARG A 32 4.63 -5.15 17.46
CA ARG A 32 5.96 -5.21 18.11
C ARG A 32 6.83 -3.99 17.84
N SER A 33 6.34 -3.00 17.08
CA SER A 33 7.04 -1.73 16.86
C SER A 33 7.47 -1.06 18.18
N ARG A 34 6.73 -1.21 19.28
CA ARG A 34 7.14 -0.71 20.61
C ARG A 34 8.52 -1.22 21.02
N GLN A 35 8.77 -2.52 20.84
CA GLN A 35 10.03 -3.13 21.22
C GLN A 35 11.19 -2.71 20.31
N LEU A 36 10.89 -2.37 19.05
CA LEU A 36 11.88 -1.82 18.12
C LEU A 36 12.15 -0.34 18.41
N VAL A 37 11.12 0.42 18.81
CA VAL A 37 11.27 1.81 19.30
C VAL A 37 12.13 1.85 20.57
N GLU A 38 11.90 0.95 21.53
CA GLU A 38 12.76 0.83 22.72
C GLU A 38 14.22 0.55 22.36
N ALA A 39 14.48 -0.26 21.31
CA ALA A 39 15.84 -0.50 20.82
C ALA A 39 16.43 0.74 20.11
N ILE A 40 15.63 1.46 19.32
CA ILE A 40 16.05 2.73 18.70
C ILE A 40 16.44 3.74 19.77
N ASP A 41 15.68 3.82 20.87
CA ASP A 41 15.92 4.75 21.97
C ASP A 41 17.23 4.46 22.73
N THR A 42 17.80 3.25 22.64
CA THR A 42 19.12 2.97 23.22
C THR A 42 20.28 3.54 22.39
N GLY A 43 20.04 3.89 21.13
CA GLY A 43 21.07 4.36 20.20
C GLY A 43 22.15 3.33 19.85
N ASP A 44 21.94 2.06 20.20
CA ASP A 44 22.89 0.96 19.93
C ASP A 44 22.52 0.29 18.60
N PRO A 45 23.31 0.47 17.53
CA PRO A 45 22.98 -0.05 16.21
C PRO A 45 22.90 -1.58 16.17
N THR A 46 23.76 -2.28 16.92
CA THR A 46 23.78 -3.74 16.98
C THR A 46 22.51 -4.26 17.65
N ARG A 47 22.10 -3.63 18.75
CA ARG A 47 20.83 -3.97 19.42
C ARG A 47 19.62 -3.73 18.52
N VAL A 48 19.63 -2.65 17.74
CA VAL A 48 18.57 -2.36 16.75
C VAL A 48 18.54 -3.42 15.65
N ALA A 49 19.70 -3.80 15.09
CA ALA A 49 19.80 -4.83 14.06
C ALA A 49 19.23 -6.16 14.54
N GLN A 50 19.68 -6.64 15.71
CA GLN A 50 19.20 -7.87 16.33
C GLN A 50 17.69 -7.83 16.59
N ARG A 51 17.17 -6.70 17.06
CA ARG A 51 15.74 -6.55 17.36
C ARG A 51 14.88 -6.54 16.10
N ALA A 52 15.40 -5.99 15.00
CA ALA A 52 14.76 -6.01 13.69
C ALA A 52 14.92 -7.36 12.96
N GLY A 53 15.72 -8.29 13.50
CA GLY A 53 16.05 -9.56 12.85
C GLY A 53 16.93 -9.38 11.61
N LEU A 54 17.71 -8.31 11.57
CA LEU A 54 18.63 -7.98 10.48
C LEU A 54 20.03 -8.52 10.77
N PRO A 55 20.84 -8.82 9.74
CA PRO A 55 22.22 -9.26 9.92
C PRO A 55 23.06 -8.21 10.66
N ASP A 56 23.97 -8.66 11.53
CA ASP A 56 24.83 -7.79 12.34
C ASP A 56 25.74 -6.90 11.47
N GLU A 57 26.06 -7.34 10.25
CA GLU A 57 26.85 -6.58 9.26
C GLU A 57 26.19 -5.26 8.86
N LEU A 58 24.86 -5.14 9.02
CA LEU A 58 24.13 -3.90 8.74
C LEU A 58 24.19 -2.88 9.89
N SER A 59 24.80 -3.21 11.03
CA SER A 59 24.86 -2.35 12.21
C SER A 59 25.51 -0.99 11.90
N THR A 60 26.59 -0.94 11.11
CA THR A 60 27.23 0.32 10.71
C THR A 60 26.26 1.23 9.94
N GLY A 61 25.55 0.67 8.95
CA GLY A 61 24.54 1.40 8.18
C GLY A 61 23.35 1.84 9.04
N ILE A 62 22.90 1.01 9.98
CA ILE A 62 21.86 1.37 10.95
C ILE A 62 22.32 2.52 11.84
N GLY A 63 23.56 2.48 12.32
CA GLY A 63 24.16 3.57 13.11
C GLY A 63 24.15 4.89 12.35
N PHE A 64 24.57 4.87 11.09
CA PHE A 64 24.49 6.04 10.21
C PHE A 64 23.06 6.58 10.08
N LEU A 65 22.08 5.71 9.81
CA LEU A 65 20.69 6.14 9.67
C LEU A 65 20.09 6.65 10.98
N LEU A 66 20.47 6.11 12.14
CA LEU A 66 20.04 6.60 13.46
C LEU A 66 20.43 8.07 13.66
N GLU A 67 21.62 8.46 13.20
CA GLU A 67 22.08 9.84 13.19
C GLU A 67 21.26 10.71 12.22
N VAL A 68 21.10 10.27 10.96
CA VAL A 68 20.38 11.00 9.90
C VAL A 68 18.93 11.28 10.29
N TYR A 69 18.26 10.30 10.88
CA TYR A 69 16.86 10.39 11.28
C TYR A 69 16.67 10.85 12.74
N ARG A 70 17.73 11.24 13.45
CA ARG A 70 17.63 11.69 14.84
C ARG A 70 16.61 12.83 14.96
N GLY A 71 15.67 12.68 15.89
CA GLY A 71 14.61 13.66 16.13
C GLY A 71 13.52 13.73 15.05
N ARG A 72 13.70 13.12 13.88
CA ARG A 72 12.67 13.07 12.83
C ARG A 72 11.55 12.12 13.23
N ARG A 73 10.31 12.43 12.82
CA ARG A 73 9.11 11.66 13.14
C ARG A 73 8.30 11.32 11.89
N ARG A 74 7.67 10.14 11.90
CA ARG A 74 6.70 9.72 10.88
C ARG A 74 5.50 10.66 10.90
N LYS A 75 5.00 11.02 9.72
CA LYS A 75 3.88 11.96 9.53
C LYS A 75 2.61 11.53 10.27
N ILE A 76 2.32 10.22 10.23
CA ILE A 76 1.06 9.66 10.73
C ILE A 76 1.15 9.32 12.22
N MET A 77 1.99 8.33 12.55
CA MET A 77 2.05 7.76 13.89
C MET A 77 2.92 8.57 14.86
N GLN A 78 3.66 9.57 14.37
CA GLN A 78 4.64 10.33 15.15
C GLN A 78 5.69 9.43 15.84
N ALA A 79 5.88 8.20 15.33
CA ALA A 79 6.98 7.31 15.69
C ALA A 79 8.30 7.83 15.10
N PRO A 80 9.47 7.39 15.59
CA PRO A 80 10.76 7.73 14.98
C PRO A 80 10.77 7.43 13.47
N ALA A 81 11.28 8.35 12.65
CA ALA A 81 11.25 8.19 11.19
C ALA A 81 11.97 6.93 10.70
N ILE A 82 13.11 6.59 11.32
CA ILE A 82 13.90 5.39 11.04
C ILE A 82 13.15 4.06 11.25
N LEU A 83 12.06 4.08 12.02
CA LEU A 83 11.25 2.89 12.23
C LEU A 83 10.73 2.32 10.90
N HIS A 84 10.42 3.17 9.92
CA HIS A 84 9.91 2.73 8.63
C HIS A 84 10.96 1.95 7.82
N PRO A 85 12.16 2.49 7.51
CA PRO A 85 13.18 1.72 6.81
C PRO A 85 13.56 0.39 7.49
N LEU A 86 13.64 0.37 8.83
CA LEU A 86 13.88 -0.87 9.58
C LEU A 86 12.76 -1.90 9.36
N ARG A 87 11.50 -1.46 9.45
CA ARG A 87 10.36 -2.34 9.20
C ARG A 87 10.34 -2.84 7.77
N VAL A 88 10.60 -1.99 6.78
CA VAL A 88 10.67 -2.38 5.36
C VAL A 88 11.74 -3.45 5.13
N ALA A 89 12.94 -3.30 5.71
CA ALA A 89 13.99 -4.32 5.63
C ALA A 89 13.58 -5.67 6.25
N THR A 90 12.82 -5.65 7.36
CA THR A 90 12.23 -6.87 7.93
C THR A 90 11.12 -7.46 7.05
N VAL A 91 10.29 -6.63 6.40
CA VAL A 91 9.27 -7.11 5.45
C VAL A 91 9.93 -7.82 4.26
N VAL A 92 11.06 -7.30 3.74
CA VAL A 92 11.82 -7.96 2.66
C VAL A 92 12.27 -9.36 3.05
N GLN A 93 12.83 -9.53 4.25
CA GLN A 93 13.24 -10.86 4.77
C GLN A 93 12.08 -11.86 4.80
N ARG A 94 10.89 -11.35 5.07
CA ARG A 94 9.67 -12.15 5.14
C ARG A 94 9.22 -12.56 3.75
N ILE A 95 9.00 -11.59 2.85
CA ILE A 95 8.38 -11.83 1.53
C ILE A 95 9.32 -12.44 0.50
N ALA A 96 10.63 -12.16 0.56
CA ALA A 96 11.61 -12.65 -0.41
C ALA A 96 12.31 -13.90 0.12
N LYS A 97 12.13 -15.05 -0.55
CA LYS A 97 12.78 -16.32 -0.18
C LYS A 97 13.31 -17.04 -1.42
N PRO A 98 14.65 -17.19 -1.58
CA PRO A 98 15.71 -16.58 -0.77
C PRO A 98 15.73 -15.05 -0.89
N VAL A 99 16.27 -14.38 0.13
CA VAL A 99 16.48 -12.91 0.10
C VAL A 99 17.66 -12.61 -0.83
N PRO A 100 17.52 -11.74 -1.84
CA PRO A 100 18.65 -11.34 -2.67
C PRO A 100 19.74 -10.66 -1.82
N PRO A 101 21.04 -10.98 -2.03
CA PRO A 101 22.12 -10.33 -1.30
C PRO A 101 22.05 -8.81 -1.43
N GLY A 102 22.24 -8.07 -0.33
CA GLY A 102 22.12 -6.61 -0.30
C GLY A 102 20.68 -6.06 -0.28
N ALA A 103 19.63 -6.86 -0.52
CA ALA A 103 18.26 -6.34 -0.58
C ALA A 103 17.80 -5.71 0.74
N GLN A 104 18.20 -6.26 1.88
CA GLN A 104 17.91 -5.66 3.20
C GLN A 104 18.62 -4.32 3.38
N ALA A 105 19.84 -4.16 2.86
CA ALA A 105 20.54 -2.87 2.86
C ALA A 105 19.82 -1.86 1.95
N ALA A 106 19.46 -2.24 0.72
CA ALA A 106 18.70 -1.37 -0.17
C ALA A 106 17.35 -0.93 0.45
N ALA A 107 16.67 -1.84 1.16
CA ALA A 107 15.46 -1.51 1.91
C ALA A 107 15.69 -0.52 3.06
N LEU A 108 16.81 -0.62 3.79
CA LEU A 108 17.16 0.34 4.85
C LEU A 108 17.42 1.75 4.28
N PHE A 109 17.95 1.85 3.07
CA PHE A 109 18.34 3.12 2.46
C PHE A 109 17.36 3.63 1.40
N HIS A 110 16.23 2.96 1.18
CA HIS A 110 15.33 3.27 0.05
C HIS A 110 14.78 4.71 0.05
N ASP A 111 14.55 5.28 1.23
CA ASP A 111 14.07 6.66 1.39
C ASP A 111 15.21 7.67 1.60
N TYR A 112 16.45 7.22 1.86
CA TYR A 112 17.54 8.11 2.28
C TYR A 112 17.82 9.22 1.26
N VAL A 113 17.90 8.89 -0.03
CA VAL A 113 18.14 9.88 -1.10
C VAL A 113 16.96 10.86 -1.20
N GLU A 114 15.71 10.38 -1.10
CA GLU A 114 14.52 11.25 -1.12
C GLU A 114 14.41 12.16 0.10
N ASP A 115 14.83 11.70 1.28
CA ASP A 115 14.68 12.40 2.56
C ASP A 115 15.84 13.35 2.91
N THR A 116 16.95 13.27 2.16
CA THR A 116 18.17 14.06 2.42
C THR A 116 18.71 14.83 1.22
N ASP A 117 18.25 14.51 0.00
CA ASP A 117 18.84 14.97 -1.27
C ASP A 117 20.34 14.60 -1.42
N GLU A 118 20.88 13.69 -0.58
CA GLU A 118 22.25 13.21 -0.64
C GLU A 118 22.41 12.02 -1.60
N ARG A 119 23.63 11.82 -2.12
CA ARG A 119 23.93 10.71 -3.03
C ARG A 119 24.26 9.43 -2.27
N ALA A 120 23.77 8.30 -2.77
CA ALA A 120 24.07 6.97 -2.25
C ALA A 120 24.59 6.06 -3.38
N ASP A 121 25.84 6.27 -3.80
CA ASP A 121 26.49 5.44 -4.82
C ASP A 121 27.17 4.20 -4.21
N ALA A 122 27.82 3.38 -5.04
CA ALA A 122 28.50 2.19 -4.56
C ALA A 122 29.64 2.51 -3.57
N GLY A 123 30.32 3.64 -3.73
CA GLY A 123 31.39 4.07 -2.82
C GLY A 123 30.85 4.43 -1.44
N PHE A 124 29.69 5.09 -1.39
CA PHE A 124 28.96 5.36 -0.15
C PHE A 124 28.66 4.06 0.63
N PHE A 125 28.07 3.05 -0.03
CA PHE A 125 27.75 1.78 0.64
C PHE A 125 29.00 0.98 1.04
N GLN A 126 30.06 1.00 0.23
CA GLN A 126 31.35 0.40 0.59
C GLN A 126 31.95 1.05 1.84
N GLY A 127 31.86 2.38 1.96
CA GLY A 127 32.33 3.12 3.13
C GLY A 127 31.58 2.75 4.42
N LEU A 128 30.34 2.27 4.30
CA LEU A 128 29.55 1.73 5.41
C LEU A 128 29.79 0.23 5.67
N GLY A 129 30.68 -0.42 4.91
CA GLY A 129 30.96 -1.85 5.03
C GLY A 129 29.85 -2.75 4.48
N ILE A 130 29.01 -2.24 3.57
CA ILE A 130 27.91 -3.00 2.98
C ILE A 130 28.40 -3.79 1.76
N ASP A 131 28.28 -5.11 1.84
CA ASP A 131 28.51 -6.01 0.70
C ASP A 131 27.49 -5.78 -0.43
N HIS A 132 27.85 -6.17 -1.66
CA HIS A 132 27.02 -5.95 -2.85
C HIS A 132 26.64 -4.47 -3.07
N ALA A 133 27.51 -3.54 -2.64
CA ALA A 133 27.28 -2.10 -2.70
C ALA A 133 26.81 -1.57 -4.07
N ALA A 134 27.30 -2.14 -5.17
CA ALA A 134 26.86 -1.77 -6.52
C ALA A 134 25.39 -2.13 -6.78
N ASP A 135 24.96 -3.33 -6.38
CA ASP A 135 23.56 -3.77 -6.49
C ASP A 135 22.66 -2.94 -5.56
N VAL A 136 23.12 -2.68 -4.33
CA VAL A 136 22.42 -1.84 -3.35
C VAL A 136 22.19 -0.44 -3.91
N ALA A 137 23.23 0.20 -4.47
CA ALA A 137 23.12 1.51 -5.09
C ALA A 137 22.15 1.51 -6.28
N ALA A 138 22.21 0.50 -7.15
CA ALA A 138 21.30 0.39 -8.27
C ALA A 138 19.84 0.25 -7.81
N TRP A 139 19.57 -0.56 -6.80
CA TRP A 139 18.21 -0.70 -6.25
C TRP A 139 17.71 0.55 -5.54
N VAL A 140 18.55 1.24 -4.78
CA VAL A 140 18.19 2.52 -4.17
C VAL A 140 17.87 3.57 -5.25
N ASP A 141 18.64 3.65 -6.34
CA ASP A 141 18.31 4.51 -7.49
C ASP A 141 16.94 4.16 -8.09
N HIS A 142 16.67 2.87 -8.31
CA HIS A 142 15.36 2.42 -8.81
C HIS A 142 14.20 2.83 -7.89
N LEU A 143 14.39 2.81 -6.57
CA LEU A 143 13.38 3.12 -5.55
C LEU A 143 13.22 4.62 -5.27
N THR A 144 14.24 5.41 -5.62
CA THR A 144 14.24 6.86 -5.44
C THR A 144 13.43 7.51 -6.56
N ARG A 145 12.32 8.15 -6.22
CA ARG A 145 11.52 8.95 -7.14
C ARG A 145 12.24 10.26 -7.47
N ARG A 146 12.27 10.62 -8.75
CA ARG A 146 12.86 11.90 -9.20
C ARG A 146 11.89 13.06 -8.95
N GLY A 147 12.42 14.27 -8.78
CA GLY A 147 11.63 15.44 -8.35
C GLY A 147 10.42 15.76 -9.23
N ASP A 148 10.54 15.60 -10.56
CA ASP A 148 9.50 15.84 -11.56
C ASP A 148 8.80 14.57 -12.05
N GLU A 149 9.21 13.39 -11.57
CA GLU A 149 8.68 12.11 -12.03
C GLU A 149 7.30 11.82 -11.41
N SER A 150 6.32 11.53 -12.27
CA SER A 150 5.01 11.07 -11.82
C SER A 150 5.16 9.75 -11.07
N TYR A 151 4.29 9.47 -10.10
CA TYR A 151 4.37 8.20 -9.38
C TYR A 151 4.24 7.00 -10.32
N VAL A 152 3.41 7.09 -11.36
CA VAL A 152 3.25 6.03 -12.36
C VAL A 152 4.55 5.81 -13.13
N ALA A 153 5.22 6.88 -13.57
CA ALA A 153 6.51 6.79 -14.25
C ALA A 153 7.60 6.18 -13.34
N HIS A 154 7.63 6.57 -12.06
CA HIS A 154 8.50 5.96 -11.05
C HIS A 154 8.25 4.45 -10.94
N ILE A 155 7.00 4.01 -10.75
CA ILE A 155 6.71 2.58 -10.65
C ILE A 155 7.03 1.85 -11.95
N ALA A 156 6.79 2.44 -13.12
CA ALA A 156 7.19 1.86 -14.39
C ALA A 156 8.72 1.66 -14.48
N ARG A 157 9.52 2.54 -13.89
CA ARG A 157 10.98 2.40 -13.77
C ARG A 157 11.37 1.34 -12.74
N VAL A 158 10.67 1.24 -11.61
CA VAL A 158 10.84 0.15 -10.63
C VAL A 158 10.59 -1.20 -11.30
N CYS A 159 9.53 -1.32 -12.12
CA CYS A 159 9.17 -2.53 -12.85
C CYS A 159 10.17 -2.93 -13.96
N ARG A 160 11.30 -2.24 -14.12
CA ARG A 160 12.42 -2.69 -14.95
C ARG A 160 13.37 -3.64 -14.23
N ASN A 161 13.20 -3.81 -12.91
CA ASN A 161 14.03 -4.67 -12.08
C ASN A 161 13.16 -5.47 -11.10
N SER A 162 13.22 -6.80 -11.16
CA SER A 162 12.38 -7.68 -10.34
C SER A 162 12.65 -7.53 -8.84
N THR A 163 13.90 -7.34 -8.43
CA THR A 163 14.25 -7.08 -7.02
C THR A 163 13.73 -5.73 -6.55
N ALA A 164 13.80 -4.68 -7.38
CA ALA A 164 13.23 -3.38 -7.05
C ALA A 164 11.72 -3.45 -6.84
N VAL A 165 10.99 -4.27 -7.62
CA VAL A 165 9.56 -4.53 -7.40
C VAL A 165 9.30 -5.13 -6.02
N VAL A 166 10.11 -6.12 -5.60
CA VAL A 166 10.00 -6.74 -4.27
C VAL A 166 10.29 -5.74 -3.15
N LEU A 167 11.33 -4.91 -3.31
CA LEU A 167 11.65 -3.86 -2.34
C LEU A 167 10.53 -2.81 -2.26
N LYS A 168 9.95 -2.42 -3.39
CA LYS A 168 8.81 -1.49 -3.43
C LYS A 168 7.54 -2.09 -2.85
N ALA A 169 7.34 -3.39 -3.01
CA ALA A 169 6.26 -4.14 -2.36
C ALA A 169 6.39 -4.08 -0.84
N ALA A 170 7.59 -4.27 -0.30
CA ALA A 170 7.85 -4.16 1.12
C ALA A 170 7.54 -2.75 1.68
N ASP A 171 7.95 -1.69 0.97
CA ASP A 171 7.60 -0.29 1.29
C ASP A 171 6.07 -0.08 1.31
N VAL A 172 5.38 -0.52 0.24
CA VAL A 172 3.92 -0.40 0.13
C VAL A 172 3.20 -1.14 1.26
N ILE A 173 3.63 -2.37 1.56
CA ILE A 173 3.08 -3.17 2.66
C ILE A 173 3.25 -2.43 3.98
N ASP A 174 4.45 -1.95 4.28
CA ASP A 174 4.72 -1.25 5.53
C ASP A 174 3.87 0.01 5.68
N ASN A 175 3.78 0.80 4.59
CA ASN A 175 2.95 2.00 4.55
C ASN A 175 1.47 1.70 4.79
N LEU A 176 0.92 0.62 4.24
CA LEU A 176 -0.47 0.21 4.49
C LEU A 176 -0.67 -0.23 5.94
N LEU A 177 0.30 -0.91 6.54
CA LEU A 177 0.27 -1.30 7.95
C LEU A 177 0.38 -0.08 8.89
N ASP A 178 1.18 0.92 8.51
CA ASP A 178 1.38 2.17 9.26
C ASP A 178 0.14 3.08 9.29
N LEU A 179 -0.86 2.83 8.42
CA LEU A 179 -2.17 3.48 8.50
C LEU A 179 -2.98 3.08 9.75
N ARG A 180 -2.49 2.11 10.52
CA ARG A 180 -3.18 1.60 11.71
C ARG A 180 -2.64 2.26 12.97
N ALA A 181 -3.47 3.10 13.59
CA ALA A 181 -3.17 3.71 14.88
C ALA A 181 -3.24 2.73 16.07
N ALA A 182 -3.93 1.61 15.92
CA ALA A 182 -4.10 0.61 16.96
C ALA A 182 -3.85 -0.82 16.41
N PRO A 183 -2.87 -1.55 16.97
CA PRO A 183 -2.61 -2.95 16.63
C PRO A 183 -3.67 -3.93 17.18
N GLU A 184 -4.66 -3.45 17.94
CA GLU A 184 -5.54 -4.31 18.75
C GLU A 184 -6.66 -5.05 18.01
N SER A 185 -6.94 -4.75 16.74
CA SER A 185 -7.89 -5.54 15.94
C SER A 185 -7.23 -6.06 14.67
N ALA A 186 -6.52 -7.18 14.76
CA ALA A 186 -6.18 -7.95 13.57
C ALA A 186 -7.48 -8.53 13.00
N GLU A 187 -8.18 -7.76 12.17
CA GLU A 187 -9.47 -8.18 11.61
C GLU A 187 -9.24 -9.10 10.41
N ASP A 188 -9.80 -10.31 10.42
CA ASP A 188 -9.74 -11.16 9.24
C ASP A 188 -10.41 -10.45 8.04
N GLU A 189 -9.89 -10.70 6.84
CA GLU A 189 -10.52 -10.31 5.60
C GLU A 189 -11.98 -10.81 5.53
N SER A 190 -12.25 -12.03 5.98
CA SER A 190 -13.61 -12.59 6.05
C SER A 190 -14.53 -11.76 6.94
N ASP A 191 -14.06 -11.38 8.12
CA ASP A 191 -14.83 -10.57 9.08
C ASP A 191 -15.13 -9.18 8.51
N LEU A 192 -14.17 -8.58 7.82
CA LEU A 192 -14.35 -7.29 7.13
C LEU A 192 -15.38 -7.39 6.00
N ARG A 193 -15.38 -8.48 5.22
CA ARG A 193 -16.40 -8.70 4.18
C ARG A 193 -17.79 -8.81 4.79
N GLN A 194 -17.94 -9.59 5.86
CA GLN A 194 -19.21 -9.72 6.57
C GLN A 194 -19.64 -8.38 7.21
N ALA A 195 -18.70 -7.64 7.79
CA ALA A 195 -18.96 -6.33 8.38
C ALA A 195 -19.42 -5.32 7.33
N PHE A 196 -18.85 -5.36 6.12
CA PHE A 196 -19.33 -4.56 4.99
C PHE A 196 -20.72 -4.98 4.56
N ALA A 197 -20.97 -6.28 4.36
CA ALA A 197 -22.29 -6.78 3.95
C ALA A 197 -23.40 -6.34 4.92
N ARG A 198 -23.15 -6.47 6.23
CA ARG A 198 -24.06 -5.96 7.28
C ARG A 198 -24.25 -4.45 7.21
N ALA A 199 -23.16 -3.69 7.05
CA ALA A 199 -23.20 -2.24 6.99
C ALA A 199 -23.95 -1.70 5.75
N ALA A 200 -23.81 -2.37 4.61
CA ALA A 200 -24.42 -1.96 3.34
C ALA A 200 -25.96 -1.94 3.40
N VAL A 201 -26.56 -2.78 4.25
CA VAL A 201 -28.02 -2.91 4.41
C VAL A 201 -28.55 -2.29 5.71
N SER A 202 -27.66 -1.77 6.57
CA SER A 202 -28.05 -1.16 7.85
C SER A 202 -28.41 0.32 7.69
N PRO A 203 -29.27 0.89 8.57
CA PRO A 203 -29.50 2.33 8.60
C PRO A 203 -28.21 3.12 8.83
N THR A 204 -28.12 4.29 8.22
CA THR A 204 -26.93 5.16 8.32
C THR A 204 -26.90 5.84 9.68
N ARG A 205 -25.75 5.84 10.36
CA ARG A 205 -25.59 6.36 11.73
C ARG A 205 -24.77 7.65 11.76
N ARG A 206 -25.25 8.71 11.13
CA ARG A 206 -24.53 10.00 11.04
C ARG A 206 -24.20 10.59 12.41
N ASP A 207 -25.14 10.48 13.35
CA ASP A 207 -25.02 11.08 14.69
C ASP A 207 -24.05 10.31 15.61
N ASP A 208 -23.73 9.06 15.27
CA ASP A 208 -22.75 8.21 15.98
C ASP A 208 -21.37 8.20 15.30
N HIS A 209 -21.05 9.23 14.49
CA HIS A 209 -19.78 9.27 13.78
C HIS A 209 -18.63 9.27 14.80
N PRO A 210 -17.69 8.30 14.73
CA PRO A 210 -16.56 8.25 15.64
C PRO A 210 -15.71 9.53 15.48
N PRO A 211 -15.00 10.01 16.51
CA PRO A 211 -14.13 11.17 16.35
C PRO A 211 -13.19 10.97 15.16
N THR A 212 -12.97 12.04 14.39
CA THR A 212 -12.17 11.97 13.17
C THR A 212 -10.85 11.26 13.46
N PRO A 213 -10.56 10.12 12.81
CA PRO A 213 -9.33 9.42 13.06
C PRO A 213 -8.15 10.35 12.78
N ARG A 214 -7.01 10.11 13.46
CA ARG A 214 -5.77 10.86 13.22
C ARG A 214 -5.31 10.80 11.75
N ILE A 215 -5.84 9.84 10.98
CA ILE A 215 -5.61 9.65 9.54
C ILE A 215 -6.93 9.87 8.80
N ARG A 216 -6.96 10.88 7.92
CA ARG A 216 -8.12 11.14 7.06
C ARG A 216 -8.24 10.12 5.92
N GLY A 217 -9.46 9.94 5.39
CA GLY A 217 -9.80 8.88 4.45
C GLY A 217 -9.08 8.96 3.10
N GLU A 218 -8.72 10.17 2.66
CA GLU A 218 -7.98 10.44 1.42
C GLU A 218 -6.54 9.90 1.46
N ALA A 219 -5.86 10.00 2.61
CA ALA A 219 -4.50 9.49 2.76
C ALA A 219 -4.48 7.95 2.71
N ARG A 220 -5.51 7.31 3.28
CA ARG A 220 -5.71 5.85 3.22
C ARG A 220 -5.95 5.39 1.78
N LEU A 221 -6.89 6.04 1.10
CA LEU A 221 -7.22 5.70 -0.29
C LEU A 221 -6.04 5.94 -1.24
N TYR A 222 -5.21 6.95 -0.98
CA TYR A 222 -3.98 7.19 -1.72
C TYR A 222 -2.94 6.07 -1.53
N ALA A 223 -2.75 5.59 -0.30
CA ALA A 223 -1.86 4.46 -0.03
C ALA A 223 -2.35 3.17 -0.73
N VAL A 224 -3.66 2.93 -0.73
CA VAL A 224 -4.28 1.84 -1.49
C VAL A 224 -4.04 2.00 -2.99
N TRP A 225 -4.17 3.21 -3.52
CA TRP A 225 -3.87 3.48 -4.93
C TRP A 225 -2.41 3.19 -5.29
N LYS A 226 -1.45 3.55 -4.42
CA LYS A 226 -0.03 3.24 -4.62
C LYS A 226 0.20 1.73 -4.74
N CYS A 227 -0.48 0.95 -3.90
CA CYS A 227 -0.48 -0.52 -3.97
C CYS A 227 -1.06 -1.03 -5.30
N PHE A 228 -2.22 -0.50 -5.72
CA PHE A 228 -2.81 -0.82 -7.02
C PHE A 228 -1.83 -0.55 -8.16
N ALA A 229 -1.20 0.63 -8.20
CA ALA A 229 -0.28 1.01 -9.28
C ALA A 229 0.92 0.07 -9.38
N LEU A 230 1.51 -0.34 -8.25
CA LEU A 230 2.60 -1.32 -8.21
C LEU A 230 2.19 -2.67 -8.80
N ILE A 231 1.11 -3.27 -8.29
CA ILE A 231 0.66 -4.59 -8.76
C ILE A 231 0.28 -4.50 -10.25
N ASN A 232 -0.49 -3.48 -10.64
CA ASN A 232 -0.95 -3.31 -12.01
C ASN A 232 0.21 -3.21 -13.02
N LEU A 233 1.25 -2.42 -12.71
CA LEU A 233 2.41 -2.25 -13.59
C LEU A 233 3.34 -3.48 -13.58
N ALA A 234 3.43 -4.21 -12.46
CA ALA A 234 4.13 -5.48 -12.41
C ALA A 234 3.46 -6.55 -13.28
N HIS A 235 2.12 -6.65 -13.25
CA HIS A 235 1.37 -7.54 -14.14
C HIS A 235 1.62 -7.20 -15.62
N ARG A 236 1.55 -5.90 -15.97
CA ARG A 236 1.83 -5.42 -17.34
C ARG A 236 3.26 -5.72 -17.79
N SER A 237 4.21 -5.68 -16.87
CA SER A 237 5.63 -5.93 -17.14
C SER A 237 6.00 -7.42 -17.10
N ALA A 238 5.00 -8.31 -17.01
CA ALA A 238 5.18 -9.75 -16.88
C ALA A 238 6.06 -10.15 -15.67
N LEU A 239 5.98 -9.37 -14.58
CA LEU A 239 6.69 -9.63 -13.32
C LEU A 239 5.78 -10.30 -12.26
N SER A 240 4.48 -10.45 -12.54
CA SER A 240 3.56 -11.20 -11.67
C SER A 240 3.63 -12.71 -11.95
N PRO A 241 3.59 -13.58 -10.92
CA PRO A 241 3.59 -13.22 -9.51
C PRO A 241 4.99 -12.80 -9.02
N PHE A 242 5.07 -11.73 -8.23
CA PHE A 242 6.30 -11.37 -7.52
C PHE A 242 6.24 -11.67 -6.01
N PRO A 243 7.39 -11.88 -5.33
CA PRO A 243 7.43 -12.05 -3.88
C PRO A 243 6.76 -10.88 -3.12
N GLY A 244 5.71 -11.20 -2.35
CA GLY A 244 4.91 -10.21 -1.60
C GLY A 244 3.68 -9.65 -2.33
N GLU A 245 3.42 -10.06 -3.57
CA GLU A 245 2.25 -9.62 -4.35
C GLU A 245 0.93 -9.94 -3.65
N ASP A 246 0.73 -11.17 -3.18
CA ASP A 246 -0.50 -11.54 -2.45
C ASP A 246 -0.65 -10.74 -1.15
N THR A 247 0.46 -10.45 -0.46
CA THR A 247 0.45 -9.62 0.74
C THR A 247 0.02 -8.18 0.43
N CYS A 248 0.56 -7.58 -0.65
CA CYS A 248 0.12 -6.27 -1.14
C CYS A 248 -1.38 -6.29 -1.48
N ARG A 249 -1.80 -7.31 -2.23
CA ARG A 249 -3.19 -7.51 -2.66
C ARG A 249 -4.15 -7.57 -1.47
N ARG A 250 -3.86 -8.41 -0.47
CA ARG A 250 -4.68 -8.57 0.74
C ARG A 250 -4.68 -7.32 1.60
N ALA A 251 -3.53 -6.65 1.77
CA ALA A 251 -3.44 -5.39 2.50
C ALA A 251 -4.29 -4.28 1.86
N GLY A 252 -4.19 -4.12 0.53
CA GLY A 252 -5.01 -3.17 -0.23
C GLY A 252 -6.51 -3.49 -0.13
N LEU A 253 -6.87 -4.77 -0.25
CA LEU A 253 -8.26 -5.23 -0.14
C LEU A 253 -8.86 -4.93 1.24
N ARG A 254 -8.16 -5.26 2.33
CA ARG A 254 -8.63 -5.00 3.70
C ARG A 254 -8.79 -3.51 3.95
N GLU A 255 -7.89 -2.69 3.45
CA GLU A 255 -8.00 -1.24 3.60
C GLU A 255 -9.15 -0.65 2.78
N CYS A 256 -9.40 -1.16 1.56
CA CYS A 256 -10.61 -0.85 0.80
C CYS A 256 -11.89 -1.17 1.59
N LEU A 257 -11.97 -2.36 2.19
CA LEU A 257 -13.13 -2.75 3.00
C LEU A 257 -13.36 -1.79 4.17
N ARG A 258 -12.29 -1.38 4.87
CA ARG A 258 -12.39 -0.43 5.99
C ARG A 258 -12.89 0.94 5.54
N ILE A 259 -12.34 1.48 4.46
CA ILE A 259 -12.79 2.76 3.87
C ILE A 259 -14.27 2.64 3.48
N ALA A 260 -14.65 1.57 2.78
CA ALA A 260 -16.01 1.36 2.33
C ALA A 260 -17.00 1.22 3.51
N ILE A 261 -16.67 0.41 4.53
CA ILE A 261 -17.46 0.26 5.76
C ILE A 261 -17.69 1.61 6.43
N HIS A 262 -16.64 2.43 6.57
CA HIS A 262 -16.76 3.74 7.20
C HIS A 262 -17.67 4.68 6.39
N LEU A 263 -17.51 4.73 5.07
CA LEU A 263 -18.34 5.56 4.20
C LEU A 263 -19.83 5.17 4.27
N VAL A 264 -20.14 3.87 4.15
CA VAL A 264 -21.54 3.40 4.13
C VAL A 264 -22.22 3.49 5.50
N ARG A 265 -21.46 3.37 6.60
CA ARG A 265 -22.03 3.48 7.95
C ARG A 265 -22.36 4.90 8.35
N TYR A 266 -21.51 5.86 7.98
CA TYR A 266 -21.53 7.17 8.60
C TYR A 266 -21.75 8.34 7.65
N HIS A 267 -21.50 8.19 6.35
CA HIS A 267 -21.48 9.32 5.43
C HIS A 267 -22.59 9.26 4.38
N ILE A 268 -22.84 8.08 3.82
CA ILE A 268 -23.74 7.90 2.66
C ILE A 268 -25.08 7.34 3.13
N ASP A 269 -26.17 8.06 2.83
CA ASP A 269 -27.52 7.60 3.18
C ASP A 269 -27.95 6.37 2.38
N GLU A 270 -29.05 5.74 2.81
CA GLU A 270 -29.53 4.47 2.27
C GLU A 270 -29.88 4.55 0.77
N HIS A 271 -30.51 5.64 0.33
CA HIS A 271 -30.95 5.79 -1.05
C HIS A 271 -29.75 5.98 -1.98
N GLU A 272 -28.85 6.90 -1.62
CA GLU A 272 -27.62 7.12 -2.39
C GLU A 272 -26.74 5.86 -2.40
N ARG A 273 -26.60 5.18 -1.25
CA ARG A 273 -25.82 3.95 -1.14
C ARG A 273 -26.35 2.85 -2.06
N ALA A 274 -27.67 2.63 -2.11
CA ALA A 274 -28.26 1.63 -3.00
C ALA A 274 -27.93 1.93 -4.48
N LYS A 275 -28.04 3.20 -4.88
CA LYS A 275 -27.69 3.65 -6.24
C LYS A 275 -26.20 3.41 -6.57
N LEU A 276 -25.29 3.74 -5.65
CA LEU A 276 -23.85 3.56 -5.87
C LEU A 276 -23.46 2.08 -5.92
N LEU A 277 -24.07 1.23 -5.10
CA LEU A 277 -23.86 -0.22 -5.14
C LEU A 277 -24.38 -0.83 -6.45
N GLU A 278 -25.53 -0.37 -6.95
CA GLU A 278 -26.05 -0.80 -8.25
C GLU A 278 -25.11 -0.36 -9.39
N GLN A 279 -24.64 0.88 -9.36
CA GLN A 279 -23.65 1.39 -10.32
C GLN A 279 -22.37 0.55 -10.30
N HIS A 280 -21.86 0.22 -9.11
CA HIS A 280 -20.70 -0.65 -8.97
C HIS A 280 -20.95 -2.05 -9.53
N ALA A 281 -22.12 -2.65 -9.27
CA ALA A 281 -22.48 -3.97 -9.81
C ALA A 281 -22.51 -3.99 -11.35
N ARG A 282 -22.94 -2.88 -11.98
CA ARG A 282 -22.86 -2.71 -13.45
C ARG A 282 -21.41 -2.60 -13.91
N TYR A 283 -20.59 -1.80 -13.21
CA TYR A 283 -19.15 -1.65 -13.50
C TYR A 283 -18.41 -3.00 -13.48
N CYS A 284 -18.66 -3.85 -12.48
CA CYS A 284 -18.01 -5.17 -12.36
C CYS A 284 -18.22 -6.10 -13.57
N LYS A 285 -19.28 -5.88 -14.35
CA LYS A 285 -19.63 -6.66 -15.55
C LYS A 285 -19.22 -5.97 -16.85
N SER A 286 -18.80 -4.71 -16.77
CA SER A 286 -18.46 -3.90 -17.93
C SER A 286 -17.04 -4.19 -18.43
N PRO A 287 -16.75 -3.96 -19.72
CA PRO A 287 -15.38 -3.97 -20.23
C PRO A 287 -14.51 -2.86 -19.63
N ASP A 288 -15.13 -1.87 -18.99
CA ASP A 288 -14.45 -0.74 -18.36
C ASP A 288 -13.64 -1.18 -17.13
N LEU A 289 -13.92 -2.34 -16.52
CA LEU A 289 -13.09 -2.87 -15.42
C LEU A 289 -11.62 -3.10 -15.81
N LYS A 290 -11.34 -3.29 -17.11
CA LYS A 290 -9.98 -3.53 -17.63
C LYS A 290 -9.31 -2.28 -18.17
N ARG A 291 -9.91 -1.09 -18.04
CA ARG A 291 -9.34 0.17 -18.56
C ARG A 291 -9.80 1.37 -17.72
N ILE A 292 -8.95 2.37 -17.56
CA ILE A 292 -9.39 3.65 -17.01
C ILE A 292 -10.21 4.37 -18.08
N THR A 293 -11.50 4.61 -17.80
CA THR A 293 -12.43 5.17 -18.78
C THR A 293 -12.80 6.62 -18.44
N PRO A 294 -12.37 7.63 -19.22
CA PRO A 294 -12.77 9.01 -18.96
C PRO A 294 -14.31 9.15 -18.97
N PRO A 295 -14.87 10.16 -18.30
CA PRO A 295 -16.31 10.41 -18.33
C PRO A 295 -16.81 10.50 -19.77
N ARG A 296 -17.81 9.70 -20.16
CA ARG A 296 -18.41 9.72 -21.51
C ARG A 296 -19.89 10.12 -21.47
N PRO A 297 -20.38 10.86 -22.48
CA PRO A 297 -21.81 11.13 -22.63
C PRO A 297 -22.61 9.82 -22.73
N GLY A 298 -23.75 9.73 -22.02
CA GLY A 298 -24.65 8.57 -22.06
C GLY A 298 -24.20 7.34 -21.25
N HIS A 299 -23.03 7.37 -20.60
CA HIS A 299 -22.64 6.37 -19.60
C HIS A 299 -23.12 6.79 -18.21
N ALA A 300 -23.51 5.81 -17.38
CA ALA A 300 -23.95 6.04 -16.01
C ALA A 300 -22.77 6.44 -15.11
N GLY A 301 -22.29 7.67 -15.28
CA GLY A 301 -21.18 8.26 -14.52
C GLY A 301 -19.79 7.73 -14.92
N PRO A 302 -18.72 8.44 -14.54
CA PRO A 302 -17.35 7.92 -14.63
C PRO A 302 -17.18 6.68 -13.73
N ASP A 303 -16.33 5.73 -14.16
CA ASP A 303 -15.95 4.61 -13.31
C ASP A 303 -15.15 5.11 -12.08
N GLY A 304 -15.17 4.33 -10.99
CA GLY A 304 -14.53 4.72 -9.74
C GLY A 304 -13.03 5.00 -9.89
N LEU A 305 -12.34 4.33 -10.82
CA LEU A 305 -10.92 4.53 -11.02
C LEU A 305 -10.64 5.86 -11.74
N SER A 306 -11.49 6.23 -12.68
CA SER A 306 -11.42 7.48 -13.43
C SER A 306 -11.75 8.68 -12.55
N LEU A 307 -12.67 8.53 -11.59
CA LEU A 307 -12.92 9.51 -10.54
C LEU A 307 -11.68 9.74 -9.67
N LEU A 308 -11.05 8.65 -9.23
CA LEU A 308 -9.83 8.71 -8.43
C LEU A 308 -8.68 9.40 -9.19
N MET A 309 -8.57 9.17 -10.50
CA MET A 309 -7.48 9.72 -11.32
C MET A 309 -7.71 11.16 -11.75
N ALA A 310 -8.92 11.51 -12.21
CA ALA A 310 -9.25 12.88 -12.61
C ALA A 310 -9.07 13.88 -11.45
N ARG A 311 -9.30 13.44 -10.22
CA ARG A 311 -9.14 14.27 -9.02
C ARG A 311 -7.76 14.17 -8.38
N ARG A 312 -6.79 13.57 -9.09
CA ARG A 312 -5.39 13.45 -8.66
C ARG A 312 -4.42 14.14 -9.62
N SER A 313 -4.83 14.41 -10.86
CA SER A 313 -4.07 15.22 -11.84
C SER A 313 -4.03 16.71 -11.48
N GLU A 314 -4.94 17.18 -10.63
CA GLU A 314 -4.98 18.55 -10.15
C GLU A 314 -4.25 18.63 -8.80
N HIS A 315 -3.53 19.72 -8.51
CA HIS A 315 -2.54 19.88 -7.44
C HIS A 315 -2.96 19.48 -6.01
N LYS A 316 -2.04 19.56 -5.04
CA LYS A 316 -2.17 19.26 -3.59
C LYS A 316 -3.52 19.60 -2.89
N GLY A 317 -4.35 20.50 -3.43
CA GLY A 317 -5.73 20.78 -2.99
C GLY A 317 -6.83 19.85 -3.52
N SER A 318 -6.51 18.92 -4.44
CA SER A 318 -7.47 18.02 -5.08
C SER A 318 -7.89 16.84 -4.19
N LEU A 319 -7.01 16.37 -3.31
CA LEU A 319 -7.31 15.32 -2.33
C LEU A 319 -8.35 15.74 -1.29
N GLU A 320 -8.38 17.02 -0.91
CA GLU A 320 -9.40 17.57 -0.01
C GLU A 320 -10.76 17.67 -0.72
N SER A 321 -10.76 18.11 -1.99
CA SER A 321 -11.97 18.12 -2.84
C SER A 321 -12.53 16.71 -3.07
N PHE A 322 -11.64 15.71 -3.16
CA PHE A 322 -12.02 14.31 -3.27
C PHE A 322 -12.55 13.77 -1.94
N TYR A 323 -11.97 14.18 -0.81
CA TYR A 323 -12.49 13.83 0.51
C TYR A 323 -13.90 14.39 0.76
N ALA A 324 -14.23 15.54 0.19
CA ALA A 324 -15.56 16.14 0.31
C ALA A 324 -16.64 15.34 -0.44
N ASP A 325 -16.28 14.63 -1.52
CA ASP A 325 -17.20 13.82 -2.32
C ASP A 325 -17.18 12.35 -1.90
N LYS A 326 -17.97 12.05 -0.85
CA LYS A 326 -18.05 10.71 -0.25
C LYS A 326 -18.52 9.64 -1.24
N SER A 327 -19.35 10.03 -2.21
CA SER A 327 -19.89 9.14 -3.23
C SER A 327 -18.83 8.76 -4.25
N ALA A 328 -18.02 9.72 -4.71
CA ALA A 328 -16.86 9.44 -5.54
C ALA A 328 -15.82 8.58 -4.80
N MET A 329 -15.58 8.85 -3.51
CA MET A 329 -14.69 8.01 -2.69
C MET A 329 -15.21 6.57 -2.61
N LEU A 330 -16.51 6.36 -2.38
CA LEU A 330 -17.08 5.02 -2.30
C LEU A 330 -16.95 4.28 -3.63
N LEU A 331 -17.32 4.89 -4.75
CA LEU A 331 -17.18 4.26 -6.08
C LEU A 331 -15.73 3.90 -6.39
N SER A 332 -14.79 4.80 -6.08
CA SER A 332 -13.35 4.56 -6.25
C SER A 332 -12.86 3.38 -5.41
N THR A 333 -13.31 3.33 -4.15
CA THR A 333 -12.95 2.27 -3.20
C THR A 333 -13.51 0.92 -3.64
N LEU A 334 -14.76 0.87 -4.08
CA LEU A 334 -15.40 -0.34 -4.60
C LEU A 334 -14.74 -0.83 -5.89
N ALA A 335 -14.37 0.08 -6.80
CA ALA A 335 -13.64 -0.27 -8.02
C ALA A 335 -12.29 -0.92 -7.69
N LEU A 336 -11.52 -0.33 -6.78
CA LEU A 336 -10.26 -0.90 -6.30
C LEU A 336 -10.47 -2.26 -5.62
N LEU A 337 -11.54 -2.42 -4.84
CA LEU A 337 -11.88 -3.68 -4.17
C LEU A 337 -12.08 -4.83 -5.18
N GLU A 338 -12.80 -4.56 -6.27
CA GLU A 338 -13.02 -5.51 -7.36
C GLU A 338 -11.75 -5.80 -8.17
N ILE A 339 -10.88 -4.80 -8.34
CA ILE A 339 -9.56 -4.93 -8.98
C ILE A 339 -8.63 -5.82 -8.14
N PHE A 340 -8.51 -5.56 -6.82
CA PHE A 340 -7.68 -6.38 -5.94
C PHE A 340 -8.16 -7.83 -5.84
N ALA A 341 -9.47 -8.08 -5.99
CA ALA A 341 -9.98 -9.44 -6.08
C ALA A 341 -9.54 -10.16 -7.37
N ARG A 342 -9.39 -9.42 -8.48
CA ARG A 342 -8.94 -9.94 -9.78
C ARG A 342 -7.44 -10.07 -9.96
N PHE A 343 -6.61 -9.36 -9.18
CA PHE A 343 -5.15 -9.57 -9.20
C PHE A 343 -4.70 -10.99 -8.80
N ARG A 344 -5.62 -11.87 -8.40
CA ARG A 344 -5.36 -13.32 -8.33
C ARG A 344 -5.03 -13.94 -9.69
N ASP A 345 -5.48 -13.32 -10.77
CA ASP A 345 -5.10 -13.66 -12.14
C ASP A 345 -3.87 -12.82 -12.54
N PRO A 346 -2.68 -13.45 -12.74
CA PRO A 346 -1.46 -12.75 -13.15
C PRO A 346 -1.59 -12.03 -14.50
N GLN A 347 -2.55 -12.42 -15.34
CA GLN A 347 -2.80 -11.79 -16.64
C GLN A 347 -3.70 -10.55 -16.52
N PHE A 348 -4.44 -10.42 -15.41
CA PHE A 348 -5.33 -9.30 -15.21
C PHE A 348 -4.56 -8.01 -14.95
N HIS A 349 -4.81 -7.00 -15.76
CA HIS A 349 -4.34 -5.64 -15.53
C HIS A 349 -5.37 -4.64 -16.06
N VAL A 350 -5.27 -3.41 -15.57
CA VAL A 350 -6.06 -2.27 -16.00
C VAL A 350 -5.22 -1.39 -16.92
N ALA A 351 -5.71 -1.14 -18.12
CA ALA A 351 -5.06 -0.29 -19.11
C ALA A 351 -5.33 1.21 -18.85
N GLY A 352 -4.45 2.09 -19.35
CA GLY A 352 -4.66 3.55 -19.32
C GLY A 352 -4.02 4.29 -18.14
N LEU A 353 -3.22 3.61 -17.33
CA LEU A 353 -2.50 4.24 -16.22
C LEU A 353 -1.34 5.12 -16.70
N GLU A 354 -0.67 4.72 -17.78
CA GLU A 354 0.50 5.43 -18.35
C GLU A 354 0.15 6.56 -19.34
N THR A 355 -1.12 6.69 -19.73
CA THR A 355 -1.60 7.78 -20.59
C THR A 355 -2.02 9.02 -19.78
N MET A 356 -1.74 9.03 -18.49
CA MET A 356 -2.04 10.09 -17.53
C MET A 356 -0.80 10.41 -16.70
#